data_AF-A0AAD5MYE6-F1
#
_entry.id   AF-A0AAD5MYE6-F1
#
_cell.length_a   1.000
_cell.length_b   1.000
_cell.length_c   1.000
_cell.angle_alpha   90.00
_cell.angle_beta   90.00
_cell.angle_gamma   90.00
#
_symmetry.space_group_name_H-M   'P 1'
#
loop_
_entity.id
_entity.type
_entity.pdbx_description
1 polymer ?
#
loop_
_entity_poly.entity_id
_entity_poly.type
_entity_poly.pdbx_seq_one_letter_code
_entity_poly.pdbx_strand_id
1 'polypeptide(L)'
;MYVINHEEVVEPSTAKIFKKKPYHPCLEIEDDPIEDYELLVEGLKSCVDLASVGQPRGADRISSTTKELLVKRRKLELDRNATHLAWLISNNSCKRALREDLHWCRQKKLLDAAKKDLA
;
A
#
# COMPACT_ATOMS: atom_id res chain seq x y z
N MET A 1 0.70 5.42 -53.47
CA MET A 1 -0.71 5.70 -53.77
C MET A 1 -1.49 4.40 -53.64
N TYR A 2 -2.03 4.14 -52.45
CA TYR A 2 -3.12 3.18 -52.23
C TYR A 2 -3.93 3.72 -51.06
N VAL A 3 -5.15 4.13 -51.38
CA VAL A 3 -6.17 4.58 -50.42
C VAL A 3 -6.91 3.32 -50.00
N ILE A 4 -6.85 2.95 -48.72
CA ILE A 4 -7.73 1.92 -48.17
C ILE A 4 -8.76 2.66 -47.32
N ASN A 5 -9.88 2.96 -47.97
CA ASN A 5 -11.11 3.39 -47.33
C ASN A 5 -11.65 2.18 -46.57
N HIS A 6 -11.64 2.21 -45.24
CA HIS A 6 -12.44 1.28 -44.47
C HIS A 6 -13.81 1.90 -44.21
N GLU A 7 -14.80 1.18 -44.70
CA GLU A 7 -16.22 1.51 -44.76
C GLU A 7 -16.79 2.05 -43.45
N GLU A 8 -17.65 3.05 -43.66
CA GLU A 8 -18.59 3.60 -42.70
C GLU A 8 -19.52 2.52 -42.15
N VAL A 9 -19.51 2.33 -40.83
CA VAL A 9 -20.69 1.85 -40.10
C VAL A 9 -21.36 3.09 -39.51
N VAL A 10 -22.33 3.62 -40.24
CA VAL A 10 -23.23 4.70 -39.81
C VAL A 10 -24.57 4.07 -39.44
N GLU A 11 -24.98 4.24 -38.19
CA GLU A 11 -26.39 4.36 -37.79
C GLU A 11 -26.47 5.24 -36.53
N PRO A 12 -27.58 5.98 -36.36
CA PRO A 12 -27.49 7.42 -36.30
C PRO A 12 -27.88 7.98 -34.93
N SER A 13 -27.49 9.24 -34.68
CA SER A 13 -27.95 10.15 -33.63
C SER A 13 -26.84 10.59 -32.67
N THR A 14 -26.35 11.82 -32.91
CA THR A 14 -25.47 12.64 -32.03
C THR A 14 -23.94 12.48 -32.14
N ALA A 15 -23.38 12.41 -33.35
CA ALA A 15 -21.94 12.60 -33.54
C ALA A 15 -21.57 14.11 -33.49
N LYS A 16 -21.13 14.61 -32.33
CA LYS A 16 -20.37 15.87 -32.25
C LYS A 16 -19.00 15.63 -32.87
N ILE A 17 -18.68 16.34 -33.95
CA ILE A 17 -17.36 16.31 -34.58
C ILE A 17 -16.35 16.95 -33.61
N PHE A 18 -15.69 16.14 -32.80
CA PHE A 18 -14.47 16.58 -32.12
C PHE A 18 -13.35 16.64 -33.16
N LYS A 19 -13.03 17.86 -33.62
CA LYS A 19 -11.81 18.11 -34.38
C LYS A 19 -10.61 17.69 -33.53
N LYS A 20 -10.05 16.51 -33.76
CA LYS A 20 -8.75 16.12 -33.17
C LYS A 20 -7.70 17.11 -33.68
N LYS A 21 -7.04 17.82 -32.77
CA LYS A 21 -5.80 18.53 -33.11
C LYS A 21 -4.74 17.49 -33.51
N PRO A 22 -3.95 17.71 -34.56
CA PRO A 22 -2.85 16.82 -34.89
C PRO A 22 -1.81 16.90 -33.77
N TYR A 23 -1.50 15.75 -33.18
CA TYR A 23 -0.28 15.60 -32.38
C TYR A 23 0.90 15.79 -33.34
N HIS A 24 1.84 16.68 -33.01
CA HIS A 24 3.18 16.64 -33.56
C HIS A 24 3.99 15.65 -32.70
N PRO A 25 4.39 14.49 -33.20
CA PRO A 25 5.37 13.65 -32.52
C PRO A 25 6.75 14.17 -32.90
N CYS A 26 7.37 14.93 -32.02
CA CYS A 26 8.83 15.10 -32.05
C CYS A 26 9.34 14.58 -30.70
N LEU A 27 9.45 13.26 -30.61
CA LEU A 27 10.27 12.59 -29.60
C LEU A 27 11.43 11.95 -30.37
N GLU A 28 12.45 12.76 -30.64
CA GLU A 28 13.80 12.22 -30.76
C GLU A 28 14.22 11.90 -29.32
N ILE A 29 13.93 10.67 -28.88
CA ILE A 29 14.58 10.09 -27.70
C ILE A 29 15.76 9.30 -28.27
N GLU A 30 16.93 9.92 -28.27
CA GLU A 30 18.18 9.19 -28.28
C GLU A 30 18.67 9.11 -26.83
N ASP A 31 17.93 8.38 -26.00
CA ASP A 31 18.36 7.98 -24.66
C ASP A 31 18.67 6.49 -24.69
N ASP A 32 19.88 6.12 -24.27
CA ASP A 32 20.34 4.74 -24.18
C ASP A 32 19.37 3.95 -23.26
N PRO A 33 18.64 2.94 -23.77
CA PRO A 33 17.65 2.23 -22.99
C PRO A 33 18.24 1.44 -21.82
N ILE A 34 19.56 1.39 -21.68
CA ILE A 34 20.29 0.68 -20.61
C ILE A 34 20.67 1.62 -19.46
N GLU A 35 20.93 2.90 -19.73
CA GLU A 35 21.43 3.87 -18.73
C GLU A 35 20.42 4.12 -17.61
N ASP A 36 19.13 4.13 -17.95
CA ASP A 36 18.03 4.28 -16.99
C ASP A 36 17.75 3.03 -16.14
N TYR A 37 18.22 1.84 -16.55
CA TYR A 37 17.98 0.61 -15.79
C TYR A 37 18.82 0.52 -14.54
N GLU A 38 20.08 0.99 -14.57
CA GLU A 38 20.93 0.97 -13.38
C GLU A 38 20.39 1.92 -12.31
N LEU A 39 19.96 3.12 -12.73
CA LEU A 39 19.34 4.11 -11.86
C LEU A 39 18.02 3.59 -11.27
N LEU A 40 17.20 2.90 -12.08
CA LEU A 40 15.97 2.26 -11.63
C LEU A 40 16.25 1.14 -10.63
N VAL A 41 17.25 0.30 -10.89
CA VAL A 41 17.63 -0.80 -10.00
C VAL A 41 18.18 -0.26 -8.68
N GLU A 42 18.98 0.80 -8.70
CA GLU A 42 19.48 1.47 -7.50
C GLU A 42 18.34 2.12 -6.70
N GLY A 43 17.42 2.81 -7.38
CA GLY A 43 16.21 3.36 -6.76
C GLY A 43 15.33 2.28 -6.14
N LEU A 44 15.16 1.13 -6.80
CA LEU A 44 14.40 0.00 -6.27
C LEU A 44 15.08 -0.66 -5.07
N LYS A 45 16.41 -0.83 -5.09
CA LYS A 45 17.19 -1.33 -3.95
C LYS A 45 17.07 -0.40 -2.76
N SER A 46 17.22 0.91 -2.98
CA SER A 46 17.02 1.94 -1.94
C SER A 46 15.60 1.90 -1.36
N CYS A 47 14.58 1.76 -2.20
CA CYS A 47 13.19 1.58 -1.75
C CYS A 47 13.01 0.31 -0.90
N VAL A 48 13.61 -0.81 -1.32
CA VAL A 48 13.58 -2.07 -0.56
C VAL A 48 14.31 -1.91 0.77
N ASP A 49 15.47 -1.26 0.80
CA ASP A 49 16.23 -1.01 2.02
C ASP A 49 15.45 -0.10 2.98
N LEU A 50 14.83 0.97 2.48
CA LEU A 50 13.98 1.85 3.28
C LEU A 50 12.73 1.15 3.81
N ALA A 51 12.14 0.23 3.03
CA ALA A 51 10.98 -0.55 3.45
C ALA A 51 11.36 -1.70 4.41
N SER A 52 12.56 -2.27 4.25
CA SER A 52 13.08 -3.40 5.03
C SER A 52 13.81 -2.98 6.30
N VAL A 53 14.23 -1.72 6.40
CA VAL A 53 14.37 -0.99 7.67
C VAL A 53 12.96 -0.83 8.25
N GLY A 54 12.34 -1.96 8.60
CA GLY A 54 11.19 -2.00 9.46
C GLY A 54 11.61 -1.24 10.70
N GLN A 55 11.05 -0.04 10.89
CA GLN A 55 11.36 0.74 12.07
C GLN A 55 11.32 -0.19 13.29
N PRO A 56 12.25 -0.05 14.27
CA PRO A 56 12.19 -0.81 15.52
C PRO A 56 10.84 -0.63 16.26
N ARG A 57 10.01 0.30 15.79
CA ARG A 57 8.71 0.69 16.31
C ARG A 57 7.67 -0.44 16.34
N GLY A 58 7.85 -1.60 15.71
CA GLY A 58 6.88 -2.69 15.81
C GLY A 58 6.84 -3.35 17.19
N ALA A 59 8.02 -3.59 17.79
CA ALA A 59 8.14 -4.32 19.04
C ALA A 59 7.62 -3.54 20.26
N ASP A 60 7.79 -2.22 20.26
CA ASP A 60 7.36 -1.33 21.35
C ASP A 60 5.92 -0.81 21.20
N ARG A 61 5.31 -1.01 20.02
CA ARG A 61 3.93 -0.57 19.74
C ARG A 61 2.87 -1.44 20.35
N ILE A 62 3.21 -2.68 20.67
CA ILE A 62 2.28 -3.71 21.08
C ILE A 62 2.81 -4.26 22.41
N SER A 63 1.98 -4.21 23.45
CA SER A 63 2.30 -4.67 24.79
C SER A 63 2.60 -6.18 24.81
N SER A 64 3.32 -6.64 25.82
CA SER A 64 3.53 -8.07 26.07
C SER A 64 2.20 -8.82 26.17
N THR A 65 1.22 -8.24 26.86
CA THR A 65 -0.14 -8.77 26.98
C THR A 65 -0.79 -9.00 25.61
N THR A 66 -0.72 -8.03 24.71
CA THR A 66 -1.29 -8.18 23.37
C THR A 66 -0.53 -9.24 22.55
N LYS A 67 0.80 -9.34 22.70
CA LYS A 67 1.58 -10.42 22.07
C LYS A 67 1.11 -11.79 22.56
N GLU A 68 0.85 -11.97 23.85
CA GLU A 68 0.33 -13.23 24.40
C GLU A 68 -1.05 -13.57 23.84
N LEU A 69 -1.94 -12.58 23.71
CA LEU A 69 -3.26 -12.78 23.09
C LEU A 69 -3.13 -13.24 21.64
N LEU A 70 -2.22 -12.64 20.86
CA LEU A 70 -1.95 -13.05 19.48
C LEU A 70 -1.44 -14.49 19.39
N VAL A 71 -0.57 -14.90 20.31
CA VAL A 71 -0.10 -16.29 20.41
C VAL A 71 -1.27 -17.24 20.73
N LYS A 72 -2.14 -16.89 21.68
CA LYS A 72 -3.34 -17.67 22.02
C LYS A 72 -4.30 -17.79 20.83
N ARG A 73 -4.55 -16.69 20.12
CA ARG A 73 -5.37 -16.69 18.90
C ARG A 73 -4.78 -17.60 17.83
N ARG A 74 -3.46 -17.54 17.61
CA ARG A 74 -2.78 -18.40 16.63
C ARG A 74 -2.85 -19.88 17.01
N LYS A 75 -2.74 -20.20 18.30
CA LYS A 75 -2.94 -21.59 18.78
C LYS A 75 -4.35 -22.08 18.47
N LEU A 76 -5.38 -21.28 18.72
CA LEU A 76 -6.76 -21.62 18.40
C LEU A 76 -7.02 -21.72 16.90
N GLU A 77 -6.37 -20.89 16.09
CA GLU A 77 -6.47 -20.93 14.62
C GLU A 77 -5.90 -22.22 14.03
N LEU A 78 -4.91 -22.82 14.69
CA LEU A 78 -4.29 -24.08 14.28
C LEU A 78 -4.96 -25.33 14.89
N ASP A 79 -5.81 -25.14 15.91
CA ASP A 79 -6.49 -26.23 16.59
C ASP A 79 -7.75 -26.65 15.83
N ARG A 80 -7.75 -27.88 15.28
CA ARG A 80 -8.89 -28.44 14.55
C ARG A 80 -10.11 -28.69 15.44
N ASN A 81 -9.93 -28.78 16.75
CA ASN A 81 -11.00 -28.98 17.73
C ASN A 81 -11.50 -27.66 18.34
N ALA A 82 -10.91 -26.53 17.96
CA ALA A 82 -11.33 -25.23 18.47
C ALA A 82 -12.76 -24.93 18.03
N THR A 83 -13.60 -24.56 18.99
CA THR A 83 -14.96 -24.11 18.67
C THR A 83 -14.92 -22.73 18.04
N HIS A 84 -15.85 -22.48 17.10
CA HIS A 84 -16.00 -21.16 16.49
C HIS A 84 -16.21 -20.04 17.53
N LEU A 85 -16.93 -20.33 18.62
CA LEU A 85 -17.12 -19.39 19.72
C LEU A 85 -15.81 -19.04 20.43
N ALA A 86 -14.96 -20.03 20.74
CA ALA A 86 -13.66 -19.79 21.37
C ALA A 86 -12.75 -18.94 20.46
N TRP A 87 -12.75 -19.21 19.15
CA TRP A 87 -12.03 -18.40 18.18
C TRP A 87 -12.55 -16.95 18.14
N LEU A 88 -13.86 -16.74 18.10
CA LEU A 88 -14.46 -15.39 18.10
C LEU A 88 -14.10 -14.59 19.35
N ILE A 89 -14.18 -15.20 20.53
CA ILE A 89 -13.83 -14.57 21.80
C ILE A 89 -12.36 -14.16 21.79
N SER A 90 -11.46 -15.06 21.40
CA SER A 90 -10.02 -14.78 21.33
C SER A 90 -9.70 -13.71 20.28
N ASN A 91 -10.33 -13.76 19.11
CA ASN A 91 -10.13 -12.80 18.03
C ASN A 91 -10.59 -11.39 18.44
N ASN A 92 -11.77 -11.27 19.02
CA ASN A 92 -12.28 -9.99 19.52
C ASN A 92 -11.39 -9.40 20.62
N SER A 93 -10.91 -10.25 21.54
CA SER A 93 -9.97 -9.85 22.58
C SER A 93 -8.66 -9.31 21.99
N CYS A 94 -8.08 -10.00 20.99
CA CYS A 94 -6.89 -9.54 20.28
C CYS A 94 -7.12 -8.20 19.57
N LYS A 95 -8.24 -8.07 18.84
CA LYS A 95 -8.58 -6.85 18.10
C LYS A 95 -8.75 -5.66 19.04
N ARG A 96 -9.34 -5.85 20.21
CA ARG A 96 -9.48 -4.80 21.22
C ARG A 96 -8.11 -4.37 21.75
N ALA A 97 -7.31 -5.32 22.24
CA ALA A 97 -5.99 -5.03 22.81
C ALA A 97 -5.05 -4.34 21.79
N LEU A 98 -5.07 -4.78 20.53
CA LEU A 98 -4.33 -4.11 19.45
C LEU A 98 -4.78 -2.67 19.22
N ARG A 99 -6.09 -2.40 19.25
CA ARG A 99 -6.60 -1.04 19.07
C ARG A 99 -6.17 -0.12 20.20
N GLU A 100 -6.21 -0.61 21.44
CA GLU A 100 -5.79 0.13 22.63
C GLU A 100 -4.29 0.47 22.59
N ASP A 101 -3.45 -0.52 22.32
CA ASP A 101 -2.00 -0.33 22.19
C ASP A 101 -1.64 0.66 21.08
N LEU A 102 -2.30 0.55 19.92
CA LEU A 102 -2.08 1.46 18.80
C LEU A 102 -2.57 2.87 19.10
N HIS A 103 -3.70 3.01 19.78
CA HIS A 103 -4.23 4.29 20.21
C HIS A 103 -3.27 4.97 21.20
N TRP A 104 -2.82 4.24 22.21
CA TRP A 104 -1.83 4.72 23.17
C TRP A 104 -0.54 5.18 22.49
N CYS A 105 -0.01 4.37 21.56
CA CYS A 105 1.19 4.73 20.81
C CYS A 105 1.01 6.02 20.00
N ARG A 106 -0.16 6.22 19.39
CA ARG A 106 -0.48 7.48 18.66
C ARG A 106 -0.52 8.67 19.60
N GLN A 107 -1.21 8.55 20.73
CA GLN A 107 -1.29 9.62 21.74
C GLN A 107 0.09 10.01 22.27
N LYS A 108 0.92 9.02 22.62
CA LYS A 108 2.28 9.27 23.10
C LYS A 108 3.11 10.05 22.07
N LYS A 109 3.05 9.67 20.79
CA LYS A 109 3.76 10.39 19.72
C LYS A 109 3.30 11.84 19.57
N LEU A 110 1.99 12.10 19.69
CA LEU A 110 1.45 13.45 19.61
C LEU A 110 1.95 14.30 20.78
N LEU A 111 1.94 13.74 21.99
CA LEU A 111 2.47 14.39 23.19
C LEU A 111 3.97 14.70 23.07
N ASP A 112 4.75 13.74 22.57
CA ASP A 112 6.20 13.90 22.39
C ASP A 112 6.51 14.93 21.30
N ALA A 113 5.69 15.04 20.24
CA ALA A 113 5.82 16.07 19.22
C ALA A 113 5.50 17.47 19.78
N ALA A 114 4.36 17.62 20.46
CA ALA A 114 3.96 18.90 21.07
C ALA A 114 4.99 19.43 22.07
N LYS A 115 5.62 18.55 22.85
CA LYS A 115 6.70 18.92 23.77
C LYS A 115 7.95 19.45 23.07
N LYS A 116 8.26 18.94 21.89
CA LYS A 116 9.43 19.39 21.11
C LYS A 116 9.21 20.76 20.49
N ASP A 117 7.96 21.09 20.14
CA ASP A 117 7.61 22.40 19.57
C ASP A 117 7.58 23.53 20.64
N LEU A 118 7.55 23.15 21.93
CA LEU A 118 7.54 24.05 23.09
C LEU A 118 8.94 24.28 23.71
N ALA A 119 9.98 23.61 23.20
CA ALA A 119 11.35 23.65 23.72
C ALA A 119 12.29 24.33 22.72
#